data_AF-A0A3A9FLY2-F1
#
_entry.id   AF-A0A3A9FLY2-F1
#
_cell.length_a   1.000
_cell.length_b   1.000
_cell.length_c   1.000
_cell.angle_alpha   90.00
_cell.angle_beta   90.00
_cell.angle_gamma   90.00
#
_symmetry.space_group_name_H-M   'P 1'
#
loop_
_entity.id
_entity.type
_entity.pdbx_description
1 polymer ?
#
loop_
_entity_poly.entity_id
_entity_poly.type
_entity_poly.pdbx_seq_one_letter_code
_entity_poly.pdbx_strand_id
1 'polypeptide(L)'
;RYDKLLMEFGKNAPAIGFTIIVDTLLSAIARQKISLPGCLKQKGILYPEIMWKEAVLMAKELREKGERVELIKERKGKEKKDYISFGIRNQMSEIYSMKEKEWWKTKEWRDI
;
A
#
# COMPACT_ATOMS: atom_id res chain seq x y z
N ARG A 1 31.63 18.49 -12.17
CA ARG A 1 32.82 18.90 -11.41
C ARG A 1 32.94 20.41 -11.54
N TYR A 2 33.01 21.12 -10.43
CA TYR A 2 33.10 22.57 -10.36
C TYR A 2 34.36 22.93 -9.59
N ASP A 3 35.40 23.38 -10.29
CA ASP A 3 36.70 23.65 -9.68
C ASP A 3 36.73 24.99 -8.91
N LYS A 4 35.76 25.86 -9.14
CA LYS A 4 35.73 27.25 -8.63
C LYS A 4 34.55 27.59 -7.72
N LEU A 5 33.58 26.68 -7.55
CA LEU A 5 32.33 26.94 -6.85
C LEU A 5 32.54 27.37 -5.39
N LEU A 6 33.47 26.73 -4.68
CA LEU A 6 33.72 27.03 -3.27
C LEU A 6 34.54 28.31 -3.06
N MET A 7 35.20 28.83 -4.11
CA MET A 7 35.95 30.08 -4.02
C MET A 7 35.03 31.28 -3.76
N GLU A 8 33.82 31.27 -4.33
CA GLU A 8 32.78 32.28 -4.08
C GLU A 8 32.28 32.27 -2.62
N PHE A 9 32.56 31.19 -1.88
CA PHE A 9 32.22 31.02 -0.46
C PHE A 9 33.46 31.02 0.46
N GLY A 10 34.62 31.49 -0.02
CA GLY A 10 35.84 31.67 0.78
C GLY A 10 36.71 30.42 0.96
N LYS A 11 36.48 29.35 0.20
CA LYS A 11 37.26 28.11 0.28
C LYS A 11 37.79 27.69 -1.08
N ASN A 12 39.12 27.70 -1.24
CA ASN A 12 39.78 27.23 -2.46
C ASN A 12 39.88 25.70 -2.48
N ALA A 13 38.77 25.03 -2.83
CA ALA A 13 38.68 23.59 -2.95
C ALA A 13 37.78 23.18 -4.13
N PRO A 14 38.11 22.11 -4.88
CA PRO A 14 37.26 21.59 -5.93
C PRO A 14 36.00 20.93 -5.36
N ALA A 15 34.88 21.04 -6.07
CA ALA A 15 33.61 20.41 -5.70
C ALA A 15 33.09 19.50 -6.82
N ILE A 16 32.46 18.38 -6.46
CA ILE A 16 31.77 17.48 -7.38
C ILE A 16 30.41 17.15 -6.77
N GLY A 17 29.34 17.36 -7.54
CA GLY A 17 27.99 17.04 -7.16
C GLY A 17 27.12 16.92 -8.40
N PHE A 18 25.97 16.28 -8.25
CA PHE A 18 24.91 16.23 -9.24
C PHE A 18 23.58 16.52 -8.52
N THR A 19 22.61 17.03 -9.29
CA THR A 19 21.28 17.34 -8.77
C THR A 19 20.28 16.41 -9.42
N ILE A 20 19.40 15.83 -8.62
CA ILE A 20 18.22 15.12 -9.11
C ILE A 20 17.00 15.99 -8.84
N ILE A 21 16.25 16.31 -9.89
CA ILE A 21 14.94 16.95 -9.76
C ILE A 21 13.92 15.82 -9.61
N VAL A 22 13.28 15.77 -8.44
CA VAL A 22 12.34 14.68 -8.09
C VAL A 22 11.21 14.59 -9.11
N ASP A 23 10.63 15.71 -9.53
CA ASP A 23 9.51 15.73 -10.49
C ASP A 23 9.91 15.20 -11.87
N THR A 24 11.12 15.54 -12.34
CA THR A 24 11.65 15.04 -13.61
C THR A 24 11.94 13.54 -13.53
N LEU A 25 12.46 13.07 -12.40
CA LEU A 25 12.68 11.65 -12.13
C LEU A 25 11.35 10.88 -12.13
N LEU A 26 10.36 11.35 -11.37
CA LEU A 26 9.04 10.72 -11.30
C LEU A 26 8.35 10.68 -12.67
N SER A 27 8.43 11.77 -13.43
CA SER A 27 7.89 11.83 -14.80
C SER A 27 8.57 10.84 -15.75
N ALA A 28 9.89 10.65 -15.61
CA ALA A 28 10.64 9.69 -16.42
C ALA A 28 10.27 8.24 -16.07
N ILE A 29 10.15 7.92 -14.77
CA ILE A 29 9.69 6.61 -14.27
C ILE A 29 8.30 6.28 -14.81
N ALA A 30 7.37 7.24 -14.77
CA ALA A 30 6.00 7.06 -15.26
C ALA A 30 5.96 6.78 -16.77
N ARG A 31 6.74 7.51 -17.58
CA ARG A 31 6.84 7.29 -19.04
C ARG A 31 7.41 5.91 -19.38
N GLN A 32 8.40 5.45 -18.62
CA GLN A 32 9.09 4.18 -18.85
C GLN A 32 8.29 2.97 -18.35
N LYS A 33 7.11 3.18 -17.73
CA LYS A 33 6.27 2.12 -17.12
C LYS A 33 7.08 1.18 -16.22
N ILE A 34 8.08 1.71 -15.53
CA ILE A 34 8.91 0.90 -14.62
C ILE A 34 8.00 0.43 -13.48
N SER A 35 7.85 -0.89 -13.37
CA SER A 35 7.17 -1.51 -12.24
C SER A 35 8.05 -1.33 -11.00
N LEU A 36 7.58 -0.54 -10.04
CA LEU A 36 8.27 -0.39 -8.77
C LEU A 36 8.09 -1.68 -7.95
N PRO A 37 9.18 -2.35 -7.52
CA PRO A 37 9.07 -3.52 -6.67
C PRO A 37 8.48 -3.08 -5.33
N GLY A 38 7.28 -3.57 -5.03
CA GLY A 38 6.64 -3.32 -3.75
C GLY A 38 5.39 -2.44 -3.81
N CYS A 39 4.46 -2.71 -4.73
CA CYS A 39 3.06 -2.48 -4.38
C CYS A 39 2.78 -3.30 -3.13
N LEU A 40 2.77 -2.57 -2.02
CA LEU A 40 2.74 -3.03 -0.67
C LEU A 40 1.35 -3.61 -0.39
N LYS A 41 1.12 -4.84 -0.88
CA LYS A 41 -0.18 -5.50 -0.84
C LYS A 41 -0.72 -5.49 0.58
N GLN A 42 -1.93 -4.97 0.73
CA GLN A 42 -2.63 -4.90 2.00
C GLN A 42 -3.76 -5.92 2.02
N LYS A 43 -4.14 -6.39 3.20
CA LYS A 43 -5.27 -7.30 3.39
C LYS A 43 -6.47 -6.51 3.91
N GLY A 44 -7.66 -6.82 3.44
CA GLY A 44 -8.92 -6.27 3.95
C GLY A 44 -9.58 -7.23 4.95
N ILE A 45 -10.20 -6.71 5.99
CA ILE A 45 -11.15 -7.45 6.84
C ILE A 45 -12.51 -6.78 6.69
N LEU A 46 -13.42 -7.45 5.98
CA LEU A 46 -14.82 -7.07 5.88
C LEU A 46 -15.58 -7.59 7.09
N TYR A 47 -16.21 -6.71 7.87
CA TYR A 47 -16.91 -7.08 9.10
C TYR A 47 -18.29 -6.42 9.22
N PRO A 48 -19.29 -7.14 9.77
CA PRO A 48 -20.57 -6.55 10.14
C PRO A 48 -20.41 -5.69 11.39
N GLU A 49 -21.26 -4.68 11.57
CA GLU A 49 -21.18 -3.72 12.69
C GLU A 49 -21.15 -4.39 14.07
N ILE A 50 -21.84 -5.53 14.21
CA ILE A 50 -21.90 -6.27 15.48
C ILE A 50 -20.55 -6.90 15.88
N MET A 51 -19.65 -7.16 14.92
CA MET A 51 -18.35 -7.83 15.14
C MET A 51 -17.16 -6.87 15.12
N TRP A 52 -17.38 -5.57 15.37
CA TRP A 52 -16.33 -4.56 15.25
C TRP A 52 -15.16 -4.79 16.24
N LYS A 53 -15.43 -5.31 17.44
CA LYS A 53 -14.41 -5.56 18.45
C LYS A 53 -13.48 -6.69 18.03
N GLU A 54 -14.06 -7.77 17.53
CA GLU A 54 -13.36 -8.95 17.01
C GLU A 54 -12.53 -8.58 15.77
N ALA A 55 -13.09 -7.75 14.89
CA ALA A 55 -12.36 -7.24 13.72
C ALA A 55 -11.12 -6.42 14.11
N VAL A 56 -11.25 -5.54 15.11
CA VAL A 56 -10.13 -4.75 15.64
C VAL A 56 -9.07 -5.63 16.28
N LEU A 57 -9.48 -6.65 17.04
CA LEU A 57 -8.56 -7.60 17.67
C LEU A 57 -7.77 -8.39 16.61
N MET A 58 -8.45 -8.92 15.60
CA MET A 58 -7.80 -9.64 14.50
C MET A 58 -6.86 -8.72 13.71
N ALA A 59 -7.27 -7.49 13.42
CA ALA A 59 -6.41 -6.52 12.75
C ALA A 59 -5.15 -6.21 13.57
N LYS A 60 -5.27 -6.16 14.91
CA LYS A 60 -4.12 -5.99 15.80
C LYS A 60 -3.16 -7.18 15.70
N GLU A 61 -3.65 -8.41 15.81
CA GLU A 61 -2.81 -9.62 15.71
C GLU A 61 -2.10 -9.74 14.36
N LEU A 62 -2.77 -9.40 13.26
CA LEU A 62 -2.16 -9.43 11.93
C LEU A 62 -1.12 -8.32 11.75
N ARG A 63 -1.36 -7.14 12.31
CA ARG A 63 -0.37 -6.04 12.32
C ARG A 63 0.85 -6.37 13.16
N GLU A 64 0.68 -7.04 14.29
CA GLU A 64 1.79 -7.55 15.12
C GLU A 64 2.65 -8.57 14.37
N LYS A 65 2.05 -9.33 13.44
CA LYS A 65 2.75 -10.24 12.53
C LYS A 65 3.43 -9.54 11.34
N GLY A 66 3.36 -8.21 11.28
CA GLY A 66 3.94 -7.41 10.19
C GLY A 66 3.08 -7.33 8.94
N GLU A 67 1.82 -7.78 8.98
CA GLU A 67 0.90 -7.66 7.85
C GLU A 67 0.23 -6.28 7.83
N ARG A 68 0.07 -5.70 6.62
CA ARG A 68 -0.75 -4.51 6.45
C ARG A 68 -2.21 -4.90 6.32
N VAL A 69 -3.04 -4.39 7.22
CA VAL A 69 -4.46 -4.74 7.29
C VAL A 69 -5.35 -3.50 7.39
N GLU A 70 -6.37 -3.45 6.54
CA GLU A 70 -7.43 -2.44 6.50
C GLU A 70 -8.77 -3.05 6.93
N LEU A 71 -9.54 -2.29 7.72
CA LEU A 71 -10.87 -2.70 8.19
C LEU A 71 -11.95 -2.12 7.27
N ILE A 72 -12.86 -2.95 6.80
CA ILE A 72 -13.94 -2.59 5.89
C ILE A 72 -15.27 -2.88 6.59
N LYS A 73 -16.01 -1.85 6.95
CA LYS A 73 -17.36 -2.02 7.51
C LYS A 73 -18.34 -2.44 6.42
N GLU A 74 -19.05 -3.53 6.65
CA GLU A 74 -20.13 -3.98 5.77
C GLU A 74 -21.29 -2.98 5.78
N ARG A 75 -21.75 -2.58 4.60
CA ARG A 75 -22.91 -1.69 4.41
C ARG A 75 -24.06 -2.45 3.79
N LYS A 76 -25.27 -2.22 4.31
CA LYS A 76 -26.53 -2.72 3.73
C LYS A 76 -26.68 -2.20 2.31
N GLY A 77 -27.03 -3.08 1.37
CA GLY A 77 -27.22 -2.73 -0.05
C GLY A 77 -25.96 -2.77 -0.91
N LYS A 78 -24.81 -3.22 -0.38
CA LYS A 78 -23.63 -3.53 -1.19
C LYS A 78 -23.51 -5.03 -1.41
N GLU A 79 -23.19 -5.39 -2.65
CA GLU A 79 -22.96 -6.79 -3.02
C GLU A 79 -21.48 -7.16 -2.89
N LYS A 80 -21.19 -8.47 -2.88
CA LYS A 80 -19.81 -8.99 -2.88
C LYS A 80 -18.95 -8.36 -3.97
N LYS A 81 -19.52 -8.12 -5.16
CA LYS A 81 -18.83 -7.48 -6.30
C LYS A 81 -18.31 -6.09 -5.96
N ASP A 82 -19.05 -5.30 -5.19
CA ASP A 82 -18.64 -3.95 -4.79
C ASP A 82 -17.39 -3.97 -3.91
N TYR A 83 -17.29 -4.96 -3.02
CA TYR A 83 -16.13 -5.16 -2.17
C TYR A 83 -14.92 -5.68 -2.94
N ILE A 84 -15.13 -6.51 -3.96
CA ILE A 84 -14.06 -6.96 -4.87
C ILE A 84 -13.51 -5.76 -5.65
N SER A 85 -14.38 -4.95 -6.27
CA SER A 85 -13.95 -3.73 -6.98
C SER A 85 -13.25 -2.74 -6.05
N PHE A 86 -13.70 -2.64 -4.79
CA PHE A 86 -13.01 -1.86 -3.76
C PHE A 86 -11.60 -2.42 -3.47
N GLY A 87 -11.46 -3.73 -3.30
CA GLY A 87 -10.17 -4.38 -3.05
C GLY A 87 -9.17 -4.14 -4.19
N ILE A 88 -9.61 -4.26 -5.45
CA ILE A 88 -8.77 -4.01 -6.63
C ILE A 88 -8.28 -2.55 -6.66
N ARG A 89 -9.18 -1.58 -6.46
CA ARG A 89 -8.81 -0.15 -6.44
C ARG A 89 -7.82 0.19 -5.33
N ASN A 90 -7.93 -0.48 -4.18
CA ASN A 90 -7.06 -0.27 -3.02
C ASN A 90 -5.88 -1.24 -2.97
N GLN A 91 -5.56 -1.94 -4.07
CA GLN A 91 -4.41 -2.84 -4.19
C GLN A 91 -4.36 -3.91 -3.08
N MET A 92 -5.54 -4.40 -2.68
CA MET A 92 -5.65 -5.43 -1.67
C MET A 92 -5.28 -6.79 -2.26
N SER A 93 -4.49 -7.59 -1.54
CA SER A 93 -4.21 -8.97 -1.94
C SER A 93 -5.37 -9.90 -1.63
N GLU A 94 -6.02 -9.70 -0.49
CA GLU A 94 -7.03 -10.60 0.07
C GLU A 94 -8.04 -9.79 0.86
N ILE A 95 -9.31 -10.21 0.87
CA ILE A 95 -10.35 -9.67 1.75
C ILE A 95 -10.95 -10.84 2.55
N TYR A 96 -10.79 -10.81 3.87
CA TYR A 96 -11.44 -11.74 4.79
C TYR A 96 -12.82 -11.23 5.14
N SER A 97 -13.86 -12.03 4.90
CA SER A 97 -15.23 -11.69 5.32
C SER A 97 -15.52 -12.36 6.66
N MET A 98 -15.75 -11.56 7.69
CA MET A 98 -16.30 -12.02 8.96
C MET A 98 -17.81 -12.14 8.78
N LYS A 99 -18.35 -13.32 9.10
CA LYS A 99 -19.80 -13.55 9.17
C LYS A 99 -20.14 -14.01 10.58
N GLU A 100 -21.37 -13.73 10.98
CA GLU A 100 -21.88 -13.78 12.35
C GLU A 100 -21.84 -15.17 13.03
N LYS A 101 -21.26 -16.24 12.42
CA LYS A 101 -21.19 -17.54 13.10
C LYS A 101 -20.22 -18.64 12.62
N GLU A 102 -19.21 -18.40 11.76
CA GLU A 102 -18.20 -19.44 11.48
C GLU A 102 -16.97 -18.94 10.70
N TRP A 103 -15.81 -19.52 11.00
CA TRP A 103 -14.50 -19.20 10.41
C TRP A 103 -14.27 -19.98 9.12
N TRP A 104 -14.07 -19.31 7.99
CA TRP A 104 -13.43 -19.94 6.84
C TRP A 104 -12.35 -19.05 6.22
N LYS A 105 -11.15 -19.65 6.01
CA LYS A 105 -10.11 -19.12 5.13
C LYS A 105 -10.44 -19.59 3.71
N THR A 106 -10.83 -18.69 2.81
CA THR A 106 -10.60 -18.97 1.38
C THR A 106 -9.17 -18.61 1.05
N LYS A 107 -8.34 -19.64 0.88
CA LYS A 107 -7.24 -19.59 -0.07
C LYS A 107 -7.82 -19.60 -1.50
N GLU A 108 -7.05 -19.05 -2.42
CA GLU A 108 -7.17 -19.12 -3.90
C GLU A 108 -7.99 -18.03 -4.59
N TRP A 109 -7.25 -17.03 -5.09
CA TRP A 109 -7.47 -16.45 -6.41
C TRP A 109 -6.09 -16.25 -7.07
N ARG A 110 -5.53 -17.35 -7.58
CA ARG A 110 -4.75 -17.33 -8.82
C ARG A 110 -5.67 -17.94 -9.87
N ASP A 111 -5.65 -17.39 -11.07
CA ASP A 111 -6.46 -17.76 -12.25
C ASP A 111 -7.77 -16.98 -12.41
N ILE A 112 -7.64 -15.66 -12.55
CA ILE A 112 -8.23 -14.90 -13.68
C ILE A 112 -7.17 -13.90 -14.16
#